data_AF-A0A0B1SET8-F1
#
_entry.id   AF-A0A0B1SET8-F1
#
_cell.length_a   1.000
_cell.length_b   1.000
_cell.length_c   1.000
_cell.angle_alpha   90.00
_cell.angle_beta   90.00
_cell.angle_gamma   90.00
#
_symmetry.space_group_name_H-M   'P 1'
#
loop_
_entity.id
_entity.type
_entity.pdbx_description
1 polymer ?
#
loop_
_entity_poly.entity_id
_entity_poly.type
_entity_poly.pdbx_seq_one_letter_code
_entity_poly.pdbx_strand_id
1 'polypeptide(L)'
;LFRWDGVRDVHIWLWETGIDFSSVIASFNCGTNTFAKNHLFRRLRWLGHRAASHLATLGYLAIWHGYHLGYFVLFLFEFGCVVAQEQLYALIDRTPGWAEFNAKPIVRPFVWLFGRLTINYAMGSTFMTMGLLKTKYWIGVSVRSINMFTILGCNSTIKSAFYVLT
;
A
#
# COMPACT_ATOMS: atom_id res chain seq x y z
N LEU A 1 -28.95 12.02 -19.78
CA LEU A 1 -28.88 11.26 -18.51
C LEU A 1 -27.81 11.89 -17.63
N PHE A 2 -28.22 12.63 -16.59
CA PHE A 2 -27.29 13.10 -15.56
C PHE A 2 -26.78 11.89 -14.78
N ARG A 3 -25.49 11.57 -14.91
CA ARG A 3 -24.85 10.51 -14.13
C ARG A 3 -24.37 11.14 -12.82
N TRP A 4 -25.08 10.86 -11.72
CA TRP A 4 -24.76 11.38 -10.39
C TRP A 4 -23.55 10.62 -9.81
N ASP A 5 -22.34 11.02 -10.24
CA ASP A 5 -21.07 10.43 -9.80
C ASP A 5 -20.33 11.34 -8.78
N GLY A 6 -20.90 12.48 -8.38
CA GLY A 6 -20.21 13.50 -7.57
C GLY A 6 -19.83 13.08 -6.15
N VAL A 7 -20.45 12.00 -5.63
CA VAL A 7 -20.13 11.39 -4.33
C VAL A 7 -19.36 10.07 -4.50
N ARG A 8 -19.07 9.67 -5.75
CA ARG A 8 -18.36 8.41 -6.02
C ARG A 8 -16.86 8.61 -5.79
N ASP A 9 -16.46 8.38 -4.55
CA ASP A 9 -15.07 8.48 -4.10
C ASP A 9 -14.31 7.14 -4.22
N VAL A 10 -14.96 6.12 -4.78
CA VAL A 10 -14.40 4.78 -5.00
C VAL A 10 -14.70 4.27 -6.42
N HIS A 11 -13.66 3.83 -7.14
CA HIS A 11 -13.76 3.12 -8.41
C HIS A 11 -13.77 1.60 -8.18
N ILE A 12 -14.96 1.03 -7.95
CA ILE A 12 -15.18 -0.38 -7.56
C ILE A 12 -14.42 -1.37 -8.46
N TRP A 13 -14.52 -1.22 -9.79
CA TRP A 13 -13.85 -2.15 -10.71
C TRP A 13 -12.34 -2.12 -10.57
N LEU A 14 -11.73 -0.94 -10.50
CA LEU A 14 -10.29 -0.79 -10.32
C LEU A 14 -9.85 -1.24 -8.91
N TRP A 15 -10.70 -1.02 -7.91
CA TRP A 15 -10.48 -1.48 -6.54
C TRP A 15 -10.43 -3.01 -6.44
N GLU A 16 -11.35 -3.71 -7.10
CA GLU A 16 -11.42 -5.18 -7.05
C GLU A 16 -10.41 -5.86 -7.96
N THR A 17 -10.15 -5.29 -9.14
CA THR A 17 -9.25 -5.90 -10.14
C THR A 17 -7.81 -5.44 -10.05
N GLY A 18 -7.54 -4.36 -9.31
CA GLY A 18 -6.20 -3.81 -9.11
C GLY A 18 -5.27 -4.78 -8.36
N ILE A 19 -4.05 -4.92 -8.88
CA ILE A 19 -3.03 -5.85 -8.37
C ILE A 19 -1.91 -5.14 -7.62
N ASP A 20 -1.95 -3.81 -7.54
CA ASP A 20 -0.89 -3.01 -6.96
C ASP A 20 -1.41 -1.82 -6.12
N PHE A 21 -0.54 -1.26 -5.27
CA PHE A 21 -0.86 -0.14 -4.39
C PHE A 21 -1.21 1.13 -5.18
N SER A 22 -0.62 1.31 -6.36
CA SER A 22 -1.00 2.41 -7.26
C SER A 22 -2.46 2.33 -7.68
N SER A 23 -2.97 1.13 -7.97
CA SER A 23 -4.37 0.87 -8.31
C SER A 23 -5.29 1.14 -7.13
N VAL A 24 -4.86 0.81 -5.91
CA VAL A 24 -5.59 1.12 -4.66
C VAL A 24 -5.73 2.63 -4.49
N ILE A 25 -4.63 3.38 -4.58
CA ILE A 25 -4.64 4.85 -4.46
C ILE A 25 -5.49 5.49 -5.56
N ALA A 26 -5.42 4.97 -6.79
CA ALA A 26 -6.23 5.49 -7.89
C ALA A 26 -7.73 5.18 -7.74
N SER A 27 -8.10 4.15 -6.97
CA SER A 27 -9.48 3.66 -6.86
C SER A 27 -10.19 3.98 -5.55
N PHE A 28 -9.48 4.41 -4.50
CA PHE A 28 -10.08 4.78 -3.23
C PHE A 28 -9.76 6.23 -2.89
N ASN A 29 -10.71 6.93 -2.28
CA ASN A 29 -10.60 8.34 -1.94
C ASN A 29 -10.13 9.21 -3.13
N CYS A 30 -10.74 8.97 -4.28
CA CYS A 30 -10.35 9.55 -5.56
C CYS A 30 -10.36 11.08 -5.55
N GLY A 31 -11.30 11.70 -4.82
CA GLY A 31 -11.39 13.15 -4.66
C GLY A 31 -10.17 13.72 -3.92
N THR A 32 -9.84 13.15 -2.77
CA THR A 32 -8.67 13.58 -1.98
C THR A 32 -7.37 13.28 -2.72
N ASN A 33 -7.26 12.14 -3.39
CA ASN A 33 -6.07 11.78 -4.17
C ASN A 33 -5.89 12.70 -5.38
N THR A 34 -6.98 13.12 -6.03
CA THR A 34 -6.94 14.13 -7.10
C THR A 34 -6.48 15.48 -6.56
N PHE A 35 -7.01 15.91 -5.41
CA PHE A 35 -6.59 17.13 -4.73
C PHE A 35 -5.10 17.07 -4.37
N ALA A 36 -4.66 16.01 -3.69
CA ALA A 36 -3.28 15.82 -3.25
C ALA A 36 -2.31 15.82 -4.43
N LYS A 37 -2.65 15.10 -5.51
CA LYS A 37 -1.83 15.07 -6.73
C LYS A 37 -1.69 16.46 -7.37
N ASN A 38 -2.80 17.18 -7.54
CA ASN A 38 -2.81 18.43 -8.30
C ASN A 38 -2.32 19.64 -7.49
N HIS A 39 -2.65 19.70 -6.20
CA HIS A 39 -2.39 20.87 -5.37
C HIS A 39 -1.20 20.71 -4.43
N LEU A 40 -0.76 19.49 -4.13
CA LEU A 40 0.40 19.27 -3.26
C LEU A 40 1.56 18.71 -4.10
N PHE A 41 1.44 17.47 -4.57
CA PHE A 41 2.52 16.75 -5.22
C PHE A 41 3.10 17.49 -6.42
N ARG A 42 2.24 17.94 -7.35
CA ARG A 42 2.67 18.69 -8.55
C ARG A 42 3.27 20.06 -8.21
N ARG A 43 2.86 20.68 -7.10
CA ARG A 43 3.39 21.97 -6.65
C ARG A 43 4.72 21.81 -5.93
N LEU A 44 4.99 20.64 -5.34
CA LEU A 44 6.25 20.29 -4.69
C LEU A 44 7.34 19.82 -5.67
N ARG A 45 7.13 19.92 -6.98
CA ARG A 45 8.13 19.55 -8.00
C ARG A 45 9.43 20.36 -7.92
N TRP A 46 9.39 21.56 -7.34
CA TRP A 46 10.58 22.39 -7.13
C TRP A 46 11.61 21.76 -6.17
N LEU A 47 11.22 20.76 -5.37
CA LEU A 47 12.14 20.01 -4.51
C LEU A 47 13.16 19.18 -5.28
N GLY A 48 12.96 18.94 -6.58
CA GLY A 48 13.87 18.15 -7.42
C GLY A 48 13.89 16.65 -7.11
N HIS A 49 13.19 16.18 -6.07
CA HIS A 49 13.18 14.78 -5.65
C HIS A 49 11.76 14.22 -5.53
N ARG A 50 11.39 13.30 -6.43
CA ARG A 50 10.04 12.71 -6.51
C ARG A 50 9.59 12.10 -5.19
N ALA A 51 10.47 11.35 -4.51
CA ALA A 51 10.13 10.70 -3.25
C ALA A 51 9.93 11.71 -2.12
N ALA A 52 10.65 12.86 -2.14
CA ALA A 52 10.49 13.90 -1.14
C ALA A 52 9.15 14.62 -1.34
N SER A 53 8.78 14.94 -2.58
CA SER A 53 7.46 15.49 -2.92
C SER A 53 6.32 14.53 -2.54
N HIS A 54 6.51 13.22 -2.73
CA HIS A 54 5.52 12.20 -2.34
C HIS A 54 5.38 12.11 -0.83
N LEU A 55 6.49 12.00 -0.09
CA LEU A 55 6.49 11.93 1.37
C LEU A 55 5.88 13.19 2.00
N ALA A 56 6.19 14.38 1.48
CA ALA A 56 5.58 15.62 1.94
C ALA A 56 4.07 15.70 1.65
N THR A 57 3.63 15.15 0.51
CA THR A 57 2.19 15.06 0.18
C THR A 57 1.45 14.15 1.15
N LEU A 58 2.02 12.98 1.45
CA LEU A 58 1.45 12.03 2.41
C LEU A 58 1.51 12.57 3.85
N GLY A 59 2.55 13.32 4.20
CA GLY A 59 2.63 14.03 5.49
C GLY A 59 1.53 15.07 5.66
N TYR A 60 1.20 15.83 4.61
CA TYR A 60 0.04 16.72 4.63
C TYR A 60 -1.26 15.93 4.83
N LEU A 61 -1.44 14.82 4.11
CA LEU A 61 -2.64 13.99 4.26
C LEU A 61 -2.76 13.41 5.68
N ALA A 62 -1.65 13.01 6.31
CA ALA A 62 -1.66 12.57 7.70
C ALA A 62 -2.19 13.66 8.64
N ILE A 63 -1.67 14.89 8.50
CA ILE A 63 -2.10 16.03 9.31
C ILE A 63 -3.57 16.39 9.03
N TRP A 64 -4.00 16.31 7.77
CA TRP A 64 -5.40 16.56 7.38
C TRP A 64 -6.38 15.61 8.08
N HIS A 65 -5.98 14.34 8.30
CA HIS A 65 -6.79 13.37 9.05
C HIS A 65 -6.76 13.59 10.57
N GLY A 66 -5.74 14.27 11.09
CA GLY A 66 -5.61 14.66 12.50
C GLY A 66 -4.25 14.29 13.11
N TYR A 67 -4.10 14.55 14.41
CA TYR A 67 -2.82 14.39 15.12
C TYR A 67 -2.62 13.01 15.76
N HIS A 68 -3.44 12.02 15.40
CA HIS A 68 -3.29 10.66 15.92
C HIS A 68 -2.13 9.94 15.22
N LEU A 69 -1.27 9.29 16.01
CA LEU A 69 -0.09 8.57 15.51
C LEU A 69 -0.43 7.55 14.41
N GLY A 70 -1.62 6.94 14.46
CA GLY A 70 -2.09 5.97 13.47
C GLY A 70 -2.09 6.51 12.04
N TYR A 71 -2.46 7.78 11.86
CA TYR A 71 -2.45 8.42 10.53
C TYR A 71 -1.03 8.54 9.98
N PHE A 72 -0.07 8.98 10.80
CA PHE A 72 1.33 9.08 10.37
C PHE A 72 1.93 7.73 10.03
N VAL A 73 1.66 6.70 10.84
CA VAL A 73 2.11 5.33 10.57
C VAL A 73 1.51 4.81 9.27
N LEU A 74 0.22 5.04 9.04
CA LEU A 74 -0.46 4.57 7.83
C LEU A 74 0.08 5.22 6.56
N PHE A 75 0.19 6.54 6.54
CA PHE A 75 0.69 7.25 5.36
C PHE A 75 2.19 7.02 5.11
N LEU A 76 2.98 6.80 6.16
CA LEU A 76 4.38 6.38 6.01
C LEU A 76 4.49 4.94 5.46
N PHE A 77 3.60 4.06 5.90
CA PHE A 77 3.55 2.69 5.38
C PHE A 77 3.09 2.66 3.91
N GLU A 78 2.10 3.46 3.53
CA GLU A 78 1.68 3.66 2.14
C GLU A 78 2.88 4.10 1.27
N PHE A 79 3.64 5.09 1.73
CA PHE A 79 4.87 5.51 1.04
C PHE A 79 5.84 4.33 0.84
N GLY A 80 6.09 3.55 1.90
CA GLY A 80 6.96 2.39 1.86
C GLY A 80 6.50 1.32 0.85
N CYS A 81 5.20 0.99 0.85
CA CYS A 81 4.59 0.05 -0.08
C CYS A 81 4.72 0.50 -1.54
N VAL A 82 4.45 1.78 -1.82
CA VAL A 82 4.56 2.33 -3.19
C VAL A 82 6.01 2.31 -3.65
N VAL A 83 6.98 2.69 -2.80
CA VAL A 83 8.41 2.63 -3.15
C VAL A 83 8.86 1.18 -3.38
N ALA A 84 8.48 0.25 -2.50
CA ALA A 84 8.82 -1.16 -2.66
C ALA A 84 8.22 -1.76 -3.95
N GLN A 85 6.99 -1.40 -4.29
CA GLN A 85 6.36 -1.78 -5.55
C GLN A 85 7.12 -1.22 -6.76
N GLU A 86 7.48 0.07 -6.76
CA GLU A 86 8.25 0.66 -7.86
C GLU A 86 9.61 -0.04 -8.04
N GLN A 87 10.27 -0.42 -6.95
CA GLN A 87 11.50 -1.22 -6.99
C GLN A 87 11.28 -2.62 -7.52
N LEU A 88 10.20 -3.30 -7.13
CA LEU A 88 9.84 -4.62 -7.64
C LEU A 88 9.60 -4.60 -9.14
N TYR A 89 8.84 -3.61 -9.65
CA TYR A 89 8.61 -3.44 -11.08
C TYR A 89 9.90 -3.16 -11.84
N ALA A 90 10.75 -2.27 -11.33
CA ALA A 90 12.06 -2.01 -11.93
C ALA A 90 12.96 -3.26 -11.95
N LEU A 91 12.85 -4.15 -10.95
CA LEU A 91 13.59 -5.40 -10.90
C LEU A 91 13.07 -6.43 -11.92
N ILE A 92 11.74 -6.55 -12.05
CA ILE A 92 11.10 -7.42 -13.04
C ILE A 92 11.50 -6.99 -14.45
N ASP A 93 11.51 -5.69 -14.73
CA ASP A 93 11.86 -5.15 -16.05
C ASP A 93 13.34 -5.34 -16.40
N ARG A 94 14.24 -5.31 -15.39
CA ARG A 94 15.68 -5.50 -15.59
C ARG A 94 16.10 -6.96 -15.71
N THR A 95 15.29 -7.89 -15.23
CA THR A 95 15.65 -9.31 -15.20
C THR A 95 15.19 -10.00 -16.48
N PRO A 96 16.11 -10.54 -17.31
CA PRO A 96 15.74 -11.19 -18.56
C PRO A 96 14.84 -12.41 -18.28
N GLY A 97 13.79 -12.58 -19.08
CA GLY A 97 12.83 -13.67 -18.96
C GLY A 97 11.70 -13.46 -17.93
N TRP A 98 11.85 -12.58 -16.94
CA TRP A 98 10.79 -12.31 -15.95
C TRP A 98 9.63 -11.50 -16.52
N ALA A 99 9.94 -10.45 -17.29
CA ALA A 99 8.92 -9.68 -18.01
C ALA A 99 8.12 -10.57 -18.98
N GLU A 100 8.82 -11.43 -19.72
CA GLU A 100 8.19 -12.40 -20.64
C GLU A 100 7.36 -13.45 -19.92
N PHE A 101 7.85 -13.95 -18.78
CA PHE A 101 7.12 -14.90 -17.94
C PHE A 101 5.82 -14.29 -17.39
N ASN A 102 5.88 -13.07 -16.85
CA ASN A 102 4.72 -12.35 -16.33
C ASN A 102 3.71 -11.96 -17.42
N ALA A 103 4.16 -11.80 -18.67
CA ALA A 103 3.28 -11.52 -19.79
C ALA A 103 2.37 -12.71 -20.17
N LYS A 104 2.77 -13.95 -19.84
CA LYS A 104 2.04 -15.17 -20.20
C LYS A 104 0.64 -15.18 -19.57
N PRO A 105 -0.42 -15.50 -20.33
CA PRO A 105 -1.80 -15.44 -19.83
C PRO A 105 -2.05 -16.41 -18.67
N ILE A 106 -1.33 -17.54 -18.62
CA ILE A 106 -1.44 -18.53 -17.55
C ILE A 106 -0.89 -18.02 -16.21
N VAL A 107 0.04 -17.06 -16.22
CA VAL A 107 0.69 -16.51 -15.02
C VAL A 107 -0.14 -15.37 -14.41
N ARG A 108 -0.93 -14.67 -15.23
CA ARG A 108 -1.79 -13.54 -14.81
C ARG A 108 -2.71 -13.83 -13.61
N PRO A 109 -3.46 -14.95 -13.53
CA PRO A 109 -4.31 -15.22 -12.36
C PRO A 109 -3.49 -15.41 -11.08
N PHE A 110 -2.29 -15.98 -11.16
CA PHE A 110 -1.42 -16.15 -10.00
C PHE A 110 -0.84 -14.81 -9.54
N VAL A 111 -0.41 -13.96 -10.47
CA VAL A 111 0.06 -12.59 -10.18
C VAL A 111 -1.07 -11.76 -9.56
N TRP A 112 -2.29 -11.85 -10.10
CA TRP A 112 -3.45 -11.18 -9.54
C TRP A 112 -3.74 -11.65 -8.12
N LEU A 113 -3.78 -12.96 -7.87
CA LEU A 113 -4.01 -13.51 -6.54
C LEU A 113 -2.93 -13.06 -5.55
N PHE A 114 -1.66 -13.16 -5.93
CA PHE A 114 -0.54 -12.75 -5.09
C PHE A 114 -0.57 -11.25 -4.78
N GLY A 115 -0.84 -10.40 -5.78
CA GLY A 115 -1.01 -8.96 -5.60
C GLY A 115 -2.16 -8.64 -4.64
N ARG A 116 -3.33 -9.27 -4.82
CA ARG A 116 -4.50 -9.08 -3.94
C ARG A 116 -4.23 -9.50 -2.50
N LEU A 117 -3.59 -10.65 -2.28
CA LEU A 117 -3.23 -11.10 -0.94
C LEU A 117 -2.25 -10.13 -0.27
N THR A 118 -1.25 -9.67 -1.02
CA THR A 118 -0.25 -8.71 -0.53
C THR A 118 -0.91 -7.38 -0.14
N ILE A 119 -1.76 -6.83 -1.01
CA ILE A 119 -2.47 -5.57 -0.75
C ILE A 119 -3.40 -5.70 0.44
N ASN A 120 -4.27 -6.72 0.46
CA ASN A 120 -5.25 -6.88 1.53
C ASN A 120 -4.58 -7.10 2.89
N TYR A 121 -3.48 -7.85 2.94
CA TYR A 121 -2.70 -8.02 4.15
C TYR A 121 -2.04 -6.71 4.60
N ALA A 122 -1.35 -6.02 3.70
CA ALA A 122 -0.66 -4.76 3.96
C ALA A 122 -1.65 -3.69 4.46
N MET A 123 -2.77 -3.52 3.75
CA MET A 123 -3.83 -2.60 4.14
C MET A 123 -4.46 -3.00 5.47
N GLY A 124 -4.86 -4.28 5.64
CA GLY A 124 -5.48 -4.76 6.87
C GLY A 124 -4.60 -4.55 8.11
N SER A 125 -3.31 -4.86 8.00
CA SER A 125 -2.34 -4.65 9.10
C SER A 125 -2.21 -3.18 9.52
N THR A 126 -2.36 -2.28 8.55
CA THR A 126 -2.19 -0.84 8.75
C THR A 126 -3.50 -0.18 9.19
N PHE A 127 -4.67 -0.62 8.71
CA PHE A 127 -5.96 -0.10 9.20
C PHE A 127 -6.22 -0.44 10.67
N MET A 128 -5.66 -1.53 11.18
CA MET A 128 -5.70 -1.85 12.62
C MET A 128 -5.04 -0.76 13.48
N THR A 129 -4.12 0.02 12.92
CA THR A 129 -3.50 1.18 13.59
C THR A 129 -4.48 2.33 13.84
N MET A 130 -5.52 2.45 13.01
CA MET A 130 -6.55 3.48 13.11
C MET A 130 -7.70 3.06 14.05
N GLY A 131 -8.12 1.79 14.01
CA GLY A 131 -9.29 1.31 14.76
C GLY A 131 -9.10 1.23 16.28
N LEU A 132 -7.86 1.16 16.76
CA LEU A 132 -7.51 1.11 18.17
C LEU A 132 -6.93 2.45 18.61
N LEU A 133 -7.79 3.45 18.84
CA LEU A 133 -7.44 4.84 19.19
C LEU A 133 -6.46 5.00 20.37
N LYS A 134 -6.22 3.95 21.16
CA LYS A 134 -5.25 3.90 22.26
C LYS A 134 -3.96 3.20 21.80
N THR A 135 -2.90 3.98 21.59
CA THR A 135 -1.50 3.61 21.29
C THR A 135 -1.00 2.32 21.94
N LYS A 136 -1.42 2.06 23.19
CA LYS A 136 -1.02 0.88 23.97
C LYS A 136 -1.43 -0.46 23.34
N TYR A 137 -2.55 -0.54 22.62
CA TYR A 137 -3.09 -1.82 22.16
C TYR A 137 -2.64 -2.23 20.75
N TRP A 138 -2.37 -1.28 19.86
CA TRP A 138 -2.06 -1.61 18.46
C TRP A 138 -0.57 -1.75 18.16
N ILE A 139 0.35 -1.08 18.87
CA ILE A 139 1.79 -1.20 18.60
C ILE A 139 2.24 -2.67 18.62
N GLY A 140 1.82 -3.44 19.62
CA GLY A 140 2.16 -4.86 19.71
C GLY A 140 1.61 -5.73 18.58
N VAL A 141 0.40 -5.43 18.11
CA VAL A 141 -0.27 -6.18 17.02
C VAL A 141 0.32 -5.81 15.67
N SER A 142 0.54 -4.52 15.40
CA SER A 142 1.11 -4.02 14.16
C SER A 142 2.57 -4.45 14.01
N VAL A 143 3.40 -4.36 15.05
CA VAL A 143 4.80 -4.82 15.00
C VAL A 143 4.89 -6.33 14.77
N ARG A 144 4.04 -7.14 15.42
CA ARG A 144 4.00 -8.59 15.19
C ARG A 144 3.58 -8.94 13.76
N SER A 145 2.62 -8.20 13.20
CA SER A 145 2.17 -8.39 11.81
C SER A 145 3.27 -8.00 10.81
N ILE A 146 3.95 -6.88 11.04
CA ILE A 146 5.06 -6.41 10.20
C ILE A 146 6.26 -7.37 10.25
N ASN A 147 6.63 -7.86 11.44
CA ASN A 147 7.74 -8.80 11.62
C ASN A 147 7.52 -10.15 10.90
N MET A 148 6.26 -10.55 10.67
CA MET A 148 5.95 -11.73 9.86
C MET A 148 6.43 -11.59 8.40
N PHE A 149 6.48 -10.35 7.88
CA PHE A 149 6.98 -10.06 6.54
C PHE A 149 8.52 -10.03 6.48
N THR A 150 9.18 -9.54 7.53
CA THR A 150 10.65 -9.55 7.60
C THR A 150 11.23 -10.96 7.69
N ILE A 151 10.48 -11.89 8.30
CA ILE A 151 10.89 -13.31 8.45
C ILE A 151 10.65 -14.14 7.17
N LEU A 152 9.82 -13.66 6.23
CA LEU A 152 9.59 -14.34 4.94
C LEU A 152 10.57 -13.94 3.83
N GLY A 153 11.47 -12.97 4.07
CA GLY A 153 12.41 -12.45 3.08
C GLY A 153 13.89 -12.78 3.30
N CYS A 154 14.29 -13.41 4.42
CA CYS A 154 15.69 -13.76 4.67
C CYS A 154 15.80 -14.98 5.58
N ASN A 155 16.29 -16.07 5.00
CA ASN A 155 16.87 -17.28 5.57
C ASN A 155 16.46 -17.73 7.00
N SER A 156 16.02 -18.99 7.02
CA SER A 156 16.17 -19.96 8.12
C SER A 156 15.36 -19.73 9.40
N THR A 157 14.10 -20.19 9.43
CA THR A 157 13.63 -21.00 10.57
C THR A 157 12.47 -21.94 10.19
N ILE A 158 12.79 -23.03 9.47
CA ILE A 158 12.06 -24.28 9.67
C ILE A 158 12.37 -24.72 11.10
N LYS A 159 11.48 -24.40 12.04
CA LYS A 159 11.32 -24.98 13.40
C LYS A 159 10.59 -23.95 14.25
N SER A 160 9.26 -23.94 14.16
CA SER A 160 8.31 -23.60 15.25
C SER A 160 6.90 -23.55 14.67
N ALA A 161 6.51 -24.63 14.00
CA ALA A 161 5.13 -24.88 13.58
C ALA A 161 4.63 -26.11 14.34
N PHE A 162 4.56 -26.02 15.66
CA PHE A 162 3.87 -26.90 16.59
C PHE A 162 3.96 -26.17 17.95
N TYR A 163 2.90 -26.22 18.77
CA TYR A 163 2.71 -25.43 20.00
C TYR A 163 2.16 -24.01 19.79
N VAL A 164 0.90 -23.88 19.34
CA VAL A 164 -0.19 -23.23 20.09
C VAL A 164 -1.50 -23.72 19.45
N LEU A 165 -1.83 -24.98 19.74
CA LEU A 165 -3.16 -25.56 19.54
C LEU A 165 -3.35 -26.54 20.71
N THR A 166 -3.43 -25.94 21.89
CA THR A 166 -3.94 -26.48 23.17
C THR A 166 -4.30 -25.27 24.02
#